data_AF-A0A8X7YNL5-F1
#
_entry.id   AF-A0A8X7YNL5-F1
#
_cell.length_a   1.000
_cell.length_b   1.000
_cell.length_c   1.000
_cell.angle_alpha   90.00
_cell.angle_beta   90.00
_cell.angle_gamma   90.00
#
_symmetry.space_group_name_H-M   'P 1'
#
loop_
_entity.id
_entity.type
_entity.pdbx_description
1 polymer ?
#
loop_
_entity_poly.entity_id
_entity_poly.type
_entity_poly.pdbx_seq_one_letter_code
_entity_poly.pdbx_strand_id
1 'polypeptide(L)'
;MDLNPIKDAFDRVTKKQKMSGSKTQEVVDQMMRDIEKSLEIMKAEQSGSEVDFKNVLGELKKKLQESAPVGQIEEGTQKELNIALSKYPKQLEKSFNPDISKAYRNIDFDAHTVNQVIAGHFYRQGLFDVGDCFINEAKEPESTADMKSLFSEMYLILEAMKNRNLEPALNWAAANSNKLKENGSDLLLKLHCLQFVEILQGGSRSKALSYVRTHISPFGSSHFSEIQKLMSCLLWSGRLHQSPYSDLLSPTNWNVVAEDLTRQFCNLMGQSFESPLSVTIAAGFQGLPPLLKFMTVMAGKKHEWRSMKQLPVPVPVELGREFQFHSIFVCPVSKEQSTEDNPPMLMSCSHVLCKQSIDKMSKNGSKTFKCPYCPSDIESTQFGCGKQVSRAIAFLCIWLLLVNVLITSVEPSAVSQARKVRGLRAGNGYFSLQVEAVRTARSLDGAYHYCSAYSRVIKLIISLRFG
;
A
#
# COMPACT_ATOMS: atom_id res chain seq x y z
N MET A 1 2.86 -21.42 1.93
CA MET A 1 2.22 -22.03 3.12
C MET A 1 0.76 -21.62 3.09
N ASP A 2 -0.20 -22.51 3.27
CA ASP A 2 -1.61 -22.10 3.32
C ASP A 2 -1.84 -21.34 4.62
N LEU A 3 -1.93 -20.02 4.54
CA LEU A 3 -2.16 -19.13 5.69
C LEU A 3 -3.65 -18.97 6.00
N ASN A 4 -4.54 -19.46 5.13
CA ASN A 4 -5.98 -19.35 5.33
C ASN A 4 -6.44 -19.97 6.66
N PRO A 5 -5.94 -21.14 7.10
CA PRO A 5 -6.32 -21.71 8.39
C PRO A 5 -5.92 -20.84 9.60
N ILE A 6 -4.77 -20.14 9.52
CA ILE A 6 -4.29 -19.23 10.56
C ILE A 6 -5.14 -17.96 10.57
N LYS A 7 -5.39 -17.39 9.38
CA LYS A 7 -6.24 -16.23 9.18
C LYS A 7 -7.66 -16.49 9.68
N ASP A 8 -8.26 -17.62 9.31
CA ASP A 8 -9.57 -18.02 9.79
C ASP A 8 -9.61 -18.20 11.31
N ALA A 9 -8.54 -18.72 11.90
CA ALA A 9 -8.43 -18.86 13.35
C ALA A 9 -8.30 -17.49 14.04
N PHE A 10 -7.54 -16.57 13.47
CA PHE A 10 -7.43 -15.19 13.93
C PHE A 10 -8.76 -14.45 13.81
N ASP A 11 -9.42 -14.50 12.65
CA ASP A 11 -10.72 -13.88 12.39
C ASP A 11 -11.79 -14.42 13.36
N ARG A 12 -11.72 -15.72 13.70
CA ARG A 12 -12.56 -16.32 14.76
C ARG A 12 -12.29 -15.69 16.13
N VAL A 13 -11.02 -15.50 16.52
CA VAL A 13 -10.66 -14.82 17.78
C VAL A 13 -11.17 -13.39 17.78
N THR A 14 -10.90 -12.61 16.72
CA THR A 14 -11.35 -11.21 16.60
C THR A 14 -12.87 -11.09 16.67
N LYS A 15 -13.60 -11.98 15.98
CA LYS A 15 -15.06 -12.03 16.05
C LYS A 15 -15.55 -12.33 17.46
N LYS A 16 -14.98 -13.34 18.14
CA LYS A 16 -15.36 -13.68 19.51
C LYS A 16 -15.01 -12.58 20.51
N GLN A 17 -13.88 -11.90 20.32
CA GLN A 17 -13.48 -10.75 21.13
C GLN A 17 -14.48 -9.59 20.98
N LYS A 18 -14.86 -9.26 19.74
CA LYS A 18 -15.85 -8.20 19.47
C LYS A 18 -17.21 -8.55 20.07
N MET A 19 -17.66 -9.80 19.95
CA MET A 19 -18.92 -10.26 20.53
C MET A 19 -18.89 -10.19 22.06
N SER A 20 -17.81 -10.66 22.69
CA SER A 20 -17.62 -10.58 24.14
C SER A 20 -17.59 -9.12 24.60
N GLY A 21 -16.83 -8.25 23.93
CA GLY A 21 -16.78 -6.81 24.25
C GLY A 21 -18.14 -6.12 24.11
N SER A 22 -18.89 -6.39 23.03
CA SER A 22 -20.25 -5.87 22.84
C SER A 22 -21.18 -6.30 23.96
N LYS A 23 -21.12 -7.58 24.36
CA LYS A 23 -21.97 -8.11 25.42
C LYS A 23 -21.61 -7.54 26.78
N THR A 24 -20.32 -7.38 27.08
CA THR A 24 -19.85 -6.70 28.29
C THR A 24 -20.32 -5.25 28.31
N GLN A 25 -20.23 -4.54 27.19
CA GLN A 25 -20.72 -3.16 27.08
C GLN A 25 -22.23 -3.06 27.31
N GLU A 26 -23.04 -3.93 26.71
CA GLU A 26 -24.49 -3.97 26.93
C GLU A 26 -24.86 -4.13 28.42
N VAL A 27 -24.14 -5.01 29.14
CA VAL A 27 -24.35 -5.24 30.57
C VAL A 27 -23.95 -4.02 31.39
N VAL A 28 -22.80 -3.41 31.09
CA VAL A 28 -22.35 -2.17 31.75
C VAL A 28 -23.36 -1.05 31.51
N ASP A 29 -23.83 -0.87 30.28
CA ASP A 29 -24.83 0.15 29.94
C ASP A 29 -26.16 -0.10 30.66
N GLN A 30 -26.57 -1.37 30.82
CA GLN A 30 -27.76 -1.71 31.59
C GLN A 30 -27.60 -1.38 33.08
N MET A 31 -26.44 -1.70 33.68
CA MET A 31 -26.14 -1.34 35.06
C MET A 31 -26.13 0.18 35.26
N MET A 32 -25.56 0.94 34.32
CA MET A 32 -25.59 2.41 34.35
C MET A 32 -27.02 2.95 34.30
N ARG A 33 -27.85 2.45 33.38
CA ARG A 33 -29.27 2.84 33.28
C ARG A 33 -30.05 2.54 34.57
N ASP A 34 -29.81 1.39 35.19
CA ASP A 34 -30.48 1.02 36.43
C ASP A 34 -30.07 1.94 37.60
N ILE A 35 -28.79 2.32 37.68
CA ILE A 35 -28.27 3.30 38.64
C ILE A 35 -28.87 4.69 38.40
N GLU A 36 -28.87 5.17 37.15
CA GLU A 36 -29.43 6.48 36.77
C GLU A 36 -30.93 6.56 37.10
N LYS A 37 -31.70 5.51 36.78
CA LYS A 37 -33.13 5.44 37.09
C LYS A 37 -33.39 5.50 38.60
N SER A 38 -32.59 4.78 39.39
CA SER A 38 -32.69 4.85 40.86
C SER A 38 -32.33 6.23 41.40
N LEU A 39 -31.34 6.92 40.81
CA LEU A 39 -30.98 8.29 41.18
C LEU A 39 -32.07 9.30 40.82
N GLU A 40 -32.77 9.14 39.69
CA GLU A 40 -33.89 10.02 39.33
C GLU A 40 -35.06 9.88 40.29
N ILE A 41 -35.43 8.65 40.67
CA ILE A 41 -36.48 8.39 41.67
C ILE A 41 -36.13 9.07 43.00
N MET A 42 -34.86 8.96 43.44
CA MET A 42 -34.39 9.61 44.67
C MET A 42 -34.39 11.15 44.60
N LYS A 43 -34.29 11.74 43.39
CA LYS A 43 -34.29 13.20 43.19
C LYS A 43 -35.70 13.78 43.02
N ALA A 44 -36.61 13.05 42.37
CA ALA A 44 -37.95 13.52 42.04
C ALA A 44 -38.87 13.70 43.27
N GLU A 45 -38.60 13.01 44.38
CA GLU A 45 -39.50 12.95 45.54
C GLU A 45 -39.05 13.80 46.75
N GLN A 46 -38.02 14.64 46.60
CA GLN A 46 -37.59 15.61 47.63
C GLN A 46 -38.65 16.70 47.95
N SER A 47 -39.82 16.69 47.30
CA SER A 47 -40.84 17.73 47.43
C SER A 47 -42.10 17.35 48.24
N GLY A 48 -42.16 16.22 48.97
CA GLY A 48 -43.33 16.05 49.87
C GLY A 48 -43.64 14.74 50.60
N SER A 49 -42.82 13.68 50.60
CA SER A 49 -43.13 12.47 51.39
C SER A 49 -41.92 11.81 52.05
N GLU A 50 -42.18 11.12 53.17
CA GLU A 50 -41.23 10.31 53.92
C GLU A 50 -40.71 9.16 53.04
N VAL A 51 -39.44 9.22 52.64
CA VAL A 51 -38.90 8.35 51.60
C VAL A 51 -38.52 6.99 52.18
N ASP A 52 -38.99 5.90 51.57
CA ASP A 52 -38.43 4.56 51.79
C ASP A 52 -37.18 4.36 50.91
N PHE A 53 -36.13 5.13 51.19
CA PHE A 53 -34.83 5.02 50.49
C PHE A 53 -34.28 3.60 50.57
N LYS A 54 -34.68 2.86 51.60
CA LYS A 54 -34.31 1.48 51.84
C LYS A 54 -34.94 0.54 50.80
N ASN A 55 -36.17 0.81 50.36
CA ASN A 55 -36.80 0.05 49.27
C ASN A 55 -36.16 0.36 47.91
N VAL A 56 -35.89 1.63 47.58
CA VAL A 56 -35.25 2.00 46.29
C VAL A 56 -33.84 1.40 46.19
N LEU A 57 -33.05 1.50 47.26
CA LEU A 57 -31.72 0.87 47.33
C LEU A 57 -31.80 -0.66 47.37
N GLY A 58 -32.85 -1.23 47.98
CA GLY A 58 -33.12 -2.67 47.98
C GLY A 58 -33.43 -3.20 46.58
N GLU A 59 -34.22 -2.46 45.80
CA GLU A 59 -34.57 -2.82 44.43
C GLU A 59 -33.37 -2.64 43.48
N LEU A 60 -32.59 -1.56 43.64
CA LEU A 60 -31.33 -1.39 42.90
C LEU A 60 -30.36 -2.53 43.22
N LYS A 61 -30.20 -2.87 44.50
CA LYS A 61 -29.35 -4.00 44.92
C LYS A 61 -29.82 -5.30 44.29
N LYS A 62 -31.13 -5.56 44.22
CA LYS A 62 -31.69 -6.74 43.56
C LYS A 62 -31.40 -6.77 42.06
N LYS A 63 -31.65 -5.67 41.34
CA LYS A 63 -31.35 -5.55 39.89
C LYS A 63 -29.86 -5.70 39.60
N LEU A 64 -29.02 -5.06 40.41
CA LEU A 64 -27.58 -5.20 40.31
C LEU A 64 -27.16 -6.65 40.58
N GLN A 65 -27.73 -7.33 41.59
CA GLN A 65 -27.46 -8.73 41.88
C GLN A 65 -27.97 -9.70 40.80
N GLU A 66 -29.07 -9.38 40.11
CA GLU A 66 -29.56 -10.13 38.95
C GLU A 66 -28.68 -9.92 37.72
N SER A 67 -28.08 -8.73 37.58
CA SER A 67 -27.04 -8.43 36.59
C SER A 67 -25.63 -8.88 37.01
N ALA A 68 -25.43 -9.21 38.29
CA ALA A 68 -24.12 -9.44 38.92
C ALA A 68 -23.45 -10.77 38.61
N PRO A 69 -24.07 -11.83 38.10
CA PRO A 69 -23.30 -12.90 37.52
C PRO A 69 -23.11 -12.50 36.05
N VAL A 70 -21.99 -11.87 35.70
CA VAL A 70 -20.72 -12.58 35.54
C VAL A 70 -20.92 -13.94 34.83
N GLY A 71 -21.80 -14.85 35.25
CA GLY A 71 -22.21 -16.06 34.52
C GLY A 71 -22.66 -15.88 33.06
N GLN A 72 -23.46 -14.88 32.67
CA GLN A 72 -23.82 -14.72 31.24
C GLN A 72 -22.62 -14.29 30.37
N ILE A 73 -21.71 -13.51 30.95
CA ILE A 73 -20.49 -13.04 30.29
C ILE A 73 -19.43 -14.17 30.30
N GLU A 74 -19.20 -14.78 31.46
CA GLU A 74 -18.23 -15.86 31.76
C GLU A 74 -18.60 -17.21 31.13
N GLU A 75 -19.82 -17.73 31.34
CA GLU A 75 -20.20 -19.08 30.90
C GLU A 75 -20.37 -19.19 29.38
N GLY A 76 -20.76 -18.09 28.73
CA GLY A 76 -21.02 -18.04 27.29
C GLY A 76 -19.87 -17.40 26.52
N THR A 77 -19.93 -16.07 26.37
CA THR A 77 -19.10 -15.34 25.40
C THR A 77 -17.61 -15.33 25.75
N GLN A 78 -17.26 -15.21 27.03
CA GLN A 78 -15.88 -15.22 27.49
C GLN A 78 -15.29 -16.64 27.47
N LYS A 79 -16.08 -17.68 27.80
CA LYS A 79 -15.66 -19.08 27.62
C LYS A 79 -15.38 -19.39 26.15
N GLU A 80 -16.24 -18.95 25.23
CA GLU A 80 -16.00 -19.11 23.79
C GLU A 80 -14.75 -18.34 23.31
N LEU A 81 -14.53 -17.12 23.82
CA LEU A 81 -13.31 -16.35 23.55
C LEU A 81 -12.06 -17.09 24.06
N ASN A 82 -12.08 -17.59 25.29
CA ASN A 82 -10.98 -18.36 25.88
C ASN A 82 -10.69 -19.67 25.10
N ILE A 83 -11.74 -20.33 24.59
CA ILE A 83 -11.58 -21.49 23.70
C ILE A 83 -10.91 -21.08 22.38
N ALA A 84 -11.30 -19.95 21.79
CA ALA A 84 -10.67 -19.46 20.57
C ALA A 84 -9.19 -19.07 20.82
N LEU A 85 -8.92 -18.36 21.92
CA LEU A 85 -7.58 -17.93 22.33
C LEU A 85 -6.66 -19.11 22.68
N SER A 86 -7.17 -20.21 23.21
CA SER A 86 -6.37 -21.41 23.48
C SER A 86 -6.14 -22.29 22.24
N LYS A 87 -7.03 -22.23 21.24
CA LYS A 87 -6.89 -22.96 19.97
C LYS A 87 -5.98 -22.26 18.98
N TYR A 88 -5.98 -20.93 18.95
CA TYR A 88 -5.18 -20.16 17.99
C TYR A 88 -3.67 -20.44 18.08
N PRO A 89 -3.02 -20.43 19.27
CA PRO A 89 -1.61 -20.79 19.42
C PRO A 89 -1.31 -22.21 18.93
N LYS A 90 -2.17 -23.19 19.23
CA LYS A 90 -2.01 -24.58 18.77
C LYS A 90 -2.07 -24.69 17.24
N GLN A 91 -2.89 -23.86 16.60
CA GLN A 91 -3.01 -23.84 15.14
C GLN A 91 -1.82 -23.11 14.50
N LEU A 92 -1.31 -22.08 15.18
CA LEU A 92 -0.09 -21.38 14.81
C LEU A 92 1.14 -22.31 14.90
N GLU A 93 1.28 -23.05 16.00
CA GLU A 93 2.36 -24.04 16.22
C GLU A 93 2.39 -25.12 15.13
N LYS A 94 1.23 -25.63 14.71
CA LYS A 94 1.13 -26.62 13.62
C LYS A 94 1.59 -26.06 12.26
N SER A 95 1.55 -24.75 12.10
CA SER A 95 1.92 -24.09 10.85
C SER A 95 3.42 -23.85 10.78
N PHE A 96 4.09 -23.68 11.92
CA PHE A 96 5.55 -23.59 11.96
C PHE A 96 6.17 -24.97 11.72
N ASN A 97 7.14 -25.03 10.80
CA ASN A 97 7.94 -26.23 10.63
C ASN A 97 9.13 -26.15 11.60
N PRO A 98 9.19 -27.00 12.64
CA PRO A 98 10.22 -26.88 13.67
C PRO A 98 11.61 -27.27 13.17
N ASP A 99 11.71 -28.00 12.06
CA ASP A 99 12.99 -28.50 11.55
C ASP A 99 13.29 -27.96 10.15
N ILE A 100 13.76 -26.70 10.13
CA ILE A 100 14.33 -26.06 8.95
C ILE A 100 15.78 -26.47 8.70
N SER A 101 16.43 -27.15 9.66
CA SER A 101 17.84 -27.54 9.56
C SER A 101 18.09 -28.47 8.37
N LYS A 102 17.07 -29.26 8.01
CA LYS A 102 17.09 -30.08 6.79
C LYS A 102 17.19 -29.22 5.53
N ALA A 103 16.49 -28.09 5.45
CA ALA A 103 16.56 -27.15 4.31
C ALA A 103 17.90 -26.42 4.19
N TYR A 104 18.74 -26.48 5.21
CA TYR A 104 20.04 -25.84 5.20
C TYR A 104 20.96 -26.48 4.15
N ARG A 105 21.46 -25.64 3.25
CA ARG A 105 22.57 -25.95 2.35
C ARG A 105 23.79 -25.17 2.82
N ASN A 106 24.98 -25.71 2.59
CA ASN A 106 26.21 -24.92 2.68
C ASN A 106 26.23 -23.96 1.49
N ILE A 107 25.52 -22.85 1.64
CA ILE A 107 25.61 -21.70 0.74
C ILE A 107 26.62 -20.76 1.37
N ASP A 108 27.65 -20.41 0.61
CA ASP A 108 28.58 -19.38 1.02
C ASP A 108 27.85 -18.04 0.97
N PHE A 109 27.62 -17.46 2.13
CA PHE A 109 27.12 -16.09 2.23
C PHE A 109 28.31 -15.14 2.21
N ASP A 110 28.17 -14.03 1.50
CA ASP A 110 29.05 -12.90 1.73
C ASP A 110 28.72 -12.31 3.10
N ALA A 111 29.56 -12.64 4.10
CA ALA A 111 29.38 -12.20 5.47
C ALA A 111 29.28 -10.68 5.59
N HIS A 112 30.06 -9.96 4.77
CA HIS A 112 30.07 -8.50 4.71
C HIS A 112 28.68 -7.95 4.32
N THR A 113 28.15 -8.38 3.18
CA THR A 113 26.80 -7.96 2.73
C THR A 113 25.72 -8.31 3.76
N VAL A 114 25.77 -9.52 4.34
CA VAL A 114 24.77 -9.93 5.35
C VAL A 114 24.84 -9.04 6.59
N ASN A 115 26.03 -8.77 7.10
CA ASN A 115 26.22 -7.92 8.27
C ASN A 115 25.76 -6.47 7.99
N GLN A 116 26.06 -5.92 6.81
CA GLN A 116 25.57 -4.60 6.41
C GLN A 116 24.04 -4.53 6.35
N VAL A 117 23.39 -5.58 5.82
CA VAL A 117 21.92 -5.67 5.75
C VAL A 117 21.30 -5.76 7.15
N ILE A 118 21.91 -6.50 8.07
CA ILE A 118 21.47 -6.60 9.47
C ILE A 118 21.64 -5.27 10.20
N ALA A 119 22.81 -4.65 10.09
CA ALA A 119 23.07 -3.35 10.71
C ALA A 119 22.14 -2.25 10.18
N GLY A 120 21.97 -2.18 8.85
CA GLY A 120 21.03 -1.27 8.20
C GLY A 120 19.59 -1.49 8.64
N HIS A 121 19.20 -2.74 8.93
CA HIS A 121 17.89 -3.03 9.50
C HIS A 121 17.72 -2.42 10.91
N PHE A 122 18.72 -2.57 11.79
CA PHE A 122 18.64 -1.97 13.13
C PHE A 122 18.51 -0.45 13.07
N TYR A 123 19.32 0.21 12.26
CA TYR A 123 19.25 1.67 12.08
C TYR A 123 17.90 2.13 11.51
N ARG A 124 17.35 1.39 10.54
CA ARG A 124 16.02 1.66 9.98
C ARG A 124 14.90 1.51 11.02
N GLN A 125 15.05 0.61 11.99
CA GLN A 125 14.10 0.43 13.09
C GLN A 125 14.33 1.43 14.24
N GLY A 126 15.34 2.30 14.14
CA GLY A 126 15.71 3.26 15.19
C GLY A 126 16.46 2.62 16.36
N LEU A 127 16.92 1.38 16.21
CA LEU A 127 17.71 0.65 17.20
C LEU A 127 19.20 0.97 17.04
N PHE A 128 19.55 2.25 17.18
CA PHE A 128 20.90 2.75 16.89
C PHE A 128 21.98 2.10 17.74
N ASP A 129 21.75 1.96 19.05
CA ASP A 129 22.71 1.35 19.98
C ASP A 129 23.00 -0.13 19.63
N VAL A 130 21.96 -0.86 19.22
CA VAL A 130 22.07 -2.27 18.80
C VAL A 130 22.84 -2.36 17.48
N GLY A 131 22.56 -1.46 16.53
CA GLY A 131 23.29 -1.37 15.27
C GLY A 131 24.78 -1.09 15.48
N ASP A 132 25.12 -0.15 16.36
CA ASP A 132 26.50 0.19 16.70
C ASP A 132 27.23 -0.99 17.35
N CYS A 133 26.60 -1.62 18.34
CA CYS A 133 27.15 -2.81 18.99
C CYS A 133 27.45 -3.91 17.97
N PHE A 134 26.49 -4.18 17.09
CA PHE A 134 26.62 -5.20 16.05
C PHE A 134 27.76 -4.91 15.07
N ILE A 135 27.88 -3.67 14.57
CA ILE A 135 28.97 -3.29 13.64
C ILE A 135 30.34 -3.41 14.29
N ASN A 136 30.46 -2.97 15.54
CA ASN A 136 31.71 -3.05 16.30
C ASN A 136 32.15 -4.51 16.52
N GLU A 137 31.22 -5.39 16.87
CA GLU A 137 31.50 -6.82 17.05
C GLU A 137 31.80 -7.52 15.72
N ALA A 138 31.05 -7.20 14.66
CA ALA A 138 31.22 -7.76 13.32
C ALA A 138 32.46 -7.22 12.58
N LYS A 139 33.09 -6.15 13.10
CA LYS A 139 34.24 -5.45 12.50
C LYS A 139 33.96 -4.97 11.07
N GLU A 140 32.75 -4.49 10.85
CA GLU A 140 32.32 -3.97 9.56
C GLU A 140 32.85 -2.55 9.32
N PRO A 141 33.18 -2.18 8.06
CA PRO A 141 33.76 -0.88 7.74
C PRO A 141 32.75 0.26 7.87
N GLU A 142 33.28 1.45 8.12
CA GLU A 142 32.60 2.70 8.45
C GLU A 142 31.49 3.15 7.46
N SER A 143 31.43 2.56 6.25
CA SER A 143 30.34 2.76 5.28
C SER A 143 28.92 2.51 5.83
N THR A 144 28.79 1.74 6.92
CA THR A 144 27.51 1.57 7.64
C THR A 144 27.16 2.74 8.55
N ALA A 145 28.14 3.55 8.96
CA ALA A 145 27.92 4.78 9.73
C ALA A 145 27.21 5.85 8.91
N ASP A 146 27.39 5.84 7.57
CA ASP A 146 26.63 6.71 6.67
C ASP A 146 25.12 6.41 6.80
N MET A 147 24.71 5.13 6.80
CA MET A 147 23.31 4.75 7.00
C MET A 147 22.77 5.21 8.37
N LYS A 148 23.58 5.10 9.42
CA LYS A 148 23.19 5.58 10.76
C LYS A 148 22.83 7.06 10.75
N SER A 149 23.69 7.90 10.16
CA SER A 149 23.47 9.35 10.11
C SER A 149 22.16 9.71 9.40
N LEU A 150 21.86 9.02 8.30
CA LEU A 150 20.64 9.23 7.51
C LEU A 150 19.37 8.90 8.30
N PHE A 151 19.33 7.72 8.92
CA PHE A 151 18.17 7.34 9.72
C PHE A 151 18.07 8.17 11.00
N SER A 152 19.19 8.62 11.57
CA SER A 152 19.18 9.52 12.73
C SER A 152 18.49 10.85 12.42
N GLU A 153 18.80 11.50 11.29
CA GLU A 153 18.09 12.72 10.85
C GLU A 153 16.59 12.47 10.69
N MET A 154 16.21 11.37 10.02
CA MET A 154 14.81 11.00 9.83
C MET A 154 14.09 10.82 11.18
N TYR A 155 14.69 10.11 12.13
CA TYR A 155 14.09 9.88 13.44
C TYR A 155 13.97 11.17 14.27
N LEU A 156 14.91 12.12 14.15
CA LEU A 156 14.79 13.44 14.78
C LEU A 156 13.55 14.19 14.26
N ILE A 157 13.30 14.14 12.94
CA ILE A 157 12.11 14.75 12.34
C ILE A 157 10.84 14.04 12.83
N LEU A 158 10.83 12.70 12.83
CA LEU A 158 9.67 11.91 13.29
C LEU A 158 9.35 12.12 14.77
N GLU A 159 10.38 12.26 15.62
CA GLU A 159 10.21 12.56 17.05
C GLU A 159 9.63 13.95 17.26
N ALA A 160 10.10 14.96 16.51
CA ALA A 160 9.50 16.28 16.52
C ALA A 160 8.01 16.22 16.12
N MET A 161 7.66 15.45 15.08
CA MET A 161 6.27 15.25 14.67
C MET A 161 5.42 14.60 15.78
N LYS A 162 5.95 13.60 16.50
CA LYS A 162 5.25 12.99 17.65
C LYS A 162 4.95 14.01 18.75
N ASN A 163 5.88 14.95 18.97
CA ASN A 163 5.73 16.06 19.91
C ASN A 163 4.91 17.24 19.36
N ARG A 164 4.15 17.04 18.27
CA ARG A 164 3.33 18.07 17.59
C ARG A 164 4.13 19.23 17.01
N ASN A 165 5.44 19.04 16.80
CA ASN A 165 6.29 20.00 16.11
C ASN A 165 6.52 19.57 14.65
N LEU A 166 5.84 20.24 13.71
CA LEU A 166 5.98 19.97 12.28
C LEU A 166 7.10 20.79 11.60
N GLU A 167 7.76 21.69 12.32
CA GLU A 167 8.78 22.58 11.74
C GLU A 167 9.94 21.82 11.08
N PRO A 168 10.56 20.80 11.70
CA PRO A 168 11.64 20.05 11.05
C PRO A 168 11.16 19.33 9.78
N ALA A 169 9.95 18.76 9.81
CA ALA A 169 9.37 18.05 8.67
C ALA A 169 9.06 19.00 7.51
N LEU A 170 8.52 20.18 7.81
CA LEU A 170 8.24 21.23 6.82
C LEU A 170 9.53 21.77 6.20
N ASN A 171 10.56 22.02 7.01
CA ASN A 171 11.86 22.51 6.51
C ASN A 171 12.52 21.48 5.60
N TRP A 172 12.53 20.22 5.99
CA TRP A 172 13.05 19.12 5.17
C TRP A 172 12.27 18.98 3.86
N ALA A 173 10.93 18.99 3.91
CA ALA A 173 10.11 18.84 2.72
C ALA A 173 10.20 20.06 1.78
N ALA A 174 10.38 21.27 2.33
CA ALA A 174 10.61 22.48 1.54
C ALA A 174 11.97 22.44 0.82
N ALA A 175 13.03 22.06 1.53
CA ALA A 175 14.38 21.89 0.96
C ALA A 175 14.42 20.85 -0.16
N ASN A 176 13.60 19.80 -0.06
CA ASN A 176 13.51 18.71 -1.05
C ASN A 176 12.32 18.84 -2.03
N SER A 177 11.64 19.98 -2.04
CA SER A 177 10.36 20.16 -2.74
C SER A 177 10.39 19.88 -4.24
N ASN A 178 11.49 20.24 -4.94
CA ASN A 178 11.64 19.95 -6.37
C ASN A 178 11.71 18.44 -6.64
N LYS A 179 12.55 17.72 -5.87
CA LYS A 179 12.70 16.26 -6.01
C LYS A 179 11.41 15.51 -5.63
N LEU A 180 10.70 15.99 -4.61
CA LEU A 180 9.40 15.44 -4.22
C LEU A 180 8.36 15.59 -5.32
N LYS A 181 8.32 16.74 -6.00
CA LYS A 181 7.43 16.99 -7.14
C LYS A 181 7.77 16.12 -8.36
N GLU A 182 9.05 15.94 -8.68
CA GLU A 182 9.50 15.03 -9.75
C GLU A 182 9.03 13.59 -9.50
N ASN A 183 9.01 13.16 -8.24
CA ASN A 183 8.50 11.86 -7.81
C ASN A 183 6.96 11.81 -7.68
N GLY A 184 6.24 12.89 -7.99
CA GLY A 184 4.78 12.98 -7.87
C GLY A 184 4.26 12.93 -6.44
N SER A 185 5.07 13.33 -5.45
CA SER A 185 4.69 13.32 -4.04
C SER A 185 4.04 14.63 -3.59
N ASP A 186 2.89 14.51 -2.93
CA ASP A 186 2.15 15.63 -2.32
C ASP A 186 2.48 15.81 -0.82
N LEU A 187 3.58 15.24 -0.33
CA LEU A 187 3.95 15.24 1.09
C LEU A 187 3.99 16.65 1.69
N LEU A 188 4.55 17.63 0.96
CA LEU A 188 4.65 19.01 1.42
C LEU A 188 3.26 19.63 1.67
N LEU A 189 2.29 19.35 0.79
CA LEU A 189 0.91 19.79 0.98
C LEU A 189 0.31 19.11 2.22
N LYS A 190 0.48 17.79 2.38
CA LYS A 190 -0.05 17.05 3.54
C LYS A 190 0.49 17.60 4.87
N LEU A 191 1.78 17.94 4.94
CA LEU A 191 2.38 18.57 6.11
C LEU A 191 1.77 19.96 6.39
N HIS A 192 1.57 20.78 5.36
CA HIS A 192 0.88 22.07 5.50
C HIS A 192 -0.59 21.90 5.95
N CYS A 193 -1.29 20.86 5.50
CA CYS A 193 -2.64 20.54 5.97
C CYS A 193 -2.66 20.22 7.47
N LEU A 194 -1.73 19.40 7.96
CA LEU A 194 -1.60 19.11 9.39
C LEU A 194 -1.32 20.38 10.20
N GLN A 195 -0.37 21.21 9.74
CA GLN A 195 -0.04 22.47 10.40
C GLN A 195 -1.24 23.43 10.43
N PHE A 196 -2.03 23.48 9.36
CA PHE A 196 -3.25 24.27 9.31
C PHE A 196 -4.26 23.80 10.37
N VAL A 197 -4.47 22.50 10.48
CA VAL A 197 -5.41 21.92 11.46
C VAL A 197 -4.98 22.26 12.90
N GLU A 198 -3.68 22.16 13.22
CA GLU A 198 -3.14 22.55 14.54
C GLU A 198 -3.37 24.03 14.84
N ILE A 199 -3.07 24.94 13.88
CA ILE A 199 -3.30 26.38 14.06
C ILE A 199 -4.78 26.68 14.28
N LEU A 200 -5.67 25.97 13.57
CA LEU A 200 -7.10 26.15 13.67
C LEU A 200 -7.67 25.60 14.98
N GLN A 201 -7.12 24.50 15.49
CA GLN A 201 -7.42 23.95 16.82
C GLN A 201 -7.00 24.91 17.94
N GLY A 202 -5.89 25.64 17.77
CA GLY A 202 -5.48 26.73 18.66
C GLY A 202 -6.40 27.97 18.64
N GLY A 203 -7.56 27.91 17.98
CA GLY A 203 -8.61 28.94 18.00
C GLY A 203 -8.31 30.18 17.12
N SER A 204 -7.17 30.22 16.45
CA SER A 204 -6.73 31.41 15.72
C SER A 204 -7.13 31.37 14.23
N ARG A 205 -8.38 31.72 13.92
CA ARG A 205 -8.91 31.75 12.54
C ARG A 205 -8.09 32.65 11.60
N SER A 206 -7.66 33.83 12.07
CA SER A 206 -6.86 34.77 11.28
C SER A 206 -5.49 34.21 10.91
N LYS A 207 -4.80 33.57 11.87
CA LYS A 207 -3.51 32.89 11.64
C LYS A 207 -3.66 31.73 10.66
N ALA A 208 -4.69 30.90 10.82
CA ALA A 208 -4.97 29.80 9.92
C ALA A 208 -5.22 30.28 8.49
N LEU A 209 -5.99 31.35 8.31
CA LEU A 209 -6.24 31.95 7.00
C LEU A 209 -4.97 32.53 6.37
N SER A 210 -4.15 33.22 7.16
CA SER A 210 -2.85 33.75 6.70
C SER A 210 -1.92 32.61 6.25
N TYR A 211 -1.92 31.49 6.98
CA TYR A 211 -1.11 30.32 6.67
C TYR A 211 -1.52 29.68 5.33
N VAL A 212 -2.82 29.47 5.10
CA VAL A 212 -3.34 28.92 3.83
C VAL A 212 -2.94 29.81 2.64
N ARG A 213 -3.09 31.13 2.79
CA ARG A 213 -2.73 32.10 1.74
C ARG A 213 -1.25 32.04 1.35
N THR A 214 -0.39 31.84 2.35
CA THR A 214 1.06 31.88 2.16
C THR A 214 1.60 30.54 1.64
N HIS A 215 1.19 29.43 2.27
CA HIS A 215 1.86 28.13 2.07
C HIS A 215 1.04 27.13 1.24
N ILE A 216 -0.29 27.22 1.25
CA ILE A 216 -1.16 26.20 0.62
C ILE A 216 -1.69 26.68 -0.74
N SER A 217 -1.89 27.99 -0.92
CA SER A 217 -2.39 28.58 -2.17
C SER A 217 -1.59 28.22 -3.43
N PRO A 218 -0.25 28.04 -3.40
CA PRO A 218 0.51 27.57 -4.56
C PRO A 218 0.09 26.19 -5.09
N PHE A 219 -0.60 25.37 -4.29
CA PHE A 219 -1.11 24.05 -4.69
C PHE A 219 -2.52 24.10 -5.29
N GLY A 220 -3.10 25.30 -5.45
CA GLY A 220 -4.48 25.54 -5.88
C GLY A 220 -4.88 24.84 -7.18
N SER A 221 -3.99 24.81 -8.17
CA SER A 221 -4.30 24.25 -9.50
C SER A 221 -4.43 22.73 -9.51
N SER A 222 -3.71 22.02 -8.64
CA SER A 222 -3.71 20.55 -8.59
C SER A 222 -4.59 19.98 -7.47
N HIS A 223 -4.82 20.73 -6.39
CA HIS A 223 -5.46 20.23 -5.17
C HIS A 223 -6.65 21.09 -4.71
N PHE A 224 -7.38 21.68 -5.65
CA PHE A 224 -8.47 22.61 -5.35
C PHE A 224 -9.52 22.05 -4.37
N SER A 225 -9.95 20.80 -4.58
CA SER A 225 -10.96 20.15 -3.73
C SER A 225 -10.52 20.00 -2.28
N GLU A 226 -9.24 19.69 -2.06
CA GLU A 226 -8.68 19.55 -0.72
C GLU A 226 -8.57 20.92 -0.02
N ILE A 227 -8.13 21.94 -0.76
CA ILE A 227 -8.06 23.32 -0.25
C ILE A 227 -9.45 23.85 0.10
N GLN A 228 -10.48 23.54 -0.69
CA GLN A 228 -11.87 23.89 -0.38
C GLN A 228 -12.35 23.29 0.94
N LYS A 229 -11.99 22.03 1.23
CA LYS A 229 -12.32 21.40 2.53
C LYS A 229 -11.65 22.15 3.68
N LEU A 230 -10.34 22.43 3.57
CA LEU A 230 -9.60 23.19 4.60
C LEU A 230 -10.20 24.59 4.82
N MET A 231 -10.55 25.29 3.74
CA MET A 231 -11.20 26.60 3.82
C MET A 231 -12.57 26.52 4.49
N SER A 232 -13.31 25.44 4.26
CA SER A 232 -14.61 25.20 4.91
C SER A 232 -14.46 24.93 6.42
N CYS A 233 -13.36 24.31 6.86
CA CYS A 233 -13.06 24.12 8.28
C CYS A 233 -12.97 25.44 9.06
N LEU A 234 -12.63 26.56 8.42
CA LEU A 234 -12.57 27.87 9.07
C LEU A 234 -13.93 28.29 9.67
N LEU A 235 -15.05 27.85 9.08
CA LEU A 235 -16.41 28.09 9.59
C LEU A 235 -16.67 27.40 10.93
N TRP A 236 -15.88 26.36 11.24
CA TRP A 236 -16.00 25.52 12.42
C TRP A 236 -14.89 25.77 13.44
N SER A 237 -14.24 26.94 13.40
CA SER A 237 -13.20 27.32 14.37
C SER A 237 -13.73 27.18 15.81
N GLY A 238 -12.95 26.49 16.67
CA GLY A 238 -13.36 26.16 18.05
C GLY A 238 -14.36 25.00 18.19
N ARG A 239 -14.98 24.53 17.10
CA ARG A 239 -15.95 23.40 17.09
C ARG A 239 -15.67 22.42 15.95
N LEU A 240 -14.40 22.24 15.60
CA LEU A 240 -14.01 21.45 14.42
C LEU A 240 -14.40 19.97 14.54
N HIS A 241 -14.53 19.45 15.76
CA HIS A 241 -15.03 18.11 16.05
C HIS A 241 -16.50 17.88 15.64
N GLN A 242 -17.30 18.95 15.50
CA GLN A 242 -18.69 18.89 15.04
C GLN A 242 -18.81 19.10 13.53
N SER A 243 -17.68 19.37 12.86
CA SER A 243 -17.69 19.63 11.42
C SER A 243 -17.88 18.33 10.63
N PRO A 244 -18.36 18.42 9.37
CA PRO A 244 -18.35 17.31 8.43
C PRO A 244 -16.94 16.77 8.11
N TYR A 245 -15.89 17.44 8.58
CA TYR A 245 -14.49 17.12 8.34
C TYR A 245 -13.76 16.75 9.64
N SER A 246 -14.48 16.21 10.63
CA SER A 246 -13.92 15.75 11.90
C SER A 246 -12.81 14.71 11.72
N ASP A 247 -12.85 13.93 10.63
CA ASP A 247 -11.80 12.98 10.23
C ASP A 247 -10.42 13.64 10.07
N LEU A 248 -10.35 14.93 9.72
CA LEU A 248 -9.09 15.67 9.63
C LEU A 248 -8.38 15.81 10.99
N LEU A 249 -9.14 15.72 12.08
CA LEU A 249 -8.61 15.77 13.45
C LEU A 249 -8.09 14.42 13.93
N SER A 250 -8.30 13.34 13.17
CA SER A 250 -7.92 12.01 13.60
C SER A 250 -6.41 11.94 13.87
N PRO A 251 -5.98 11.42 15.03
CA PRO A 251 -4.57 11.17 15.32
C PRO A 251 -3.91 10.26 14.27
N THR A 252 -4.69 9.43 13.56
CA THR A 252 -4.19 8.57 12.48
C THR A 252 -3.57 9.36 11.34
N ASN A 253 -4.01 10.59 11.09
CA ASN A 253 -3.46 11.42 10.01
C ASN A 253 -1.98 11.74 10.24
N TRP A 254 -1.58 11.92 11.50
CA TRP A 254 -0.17 12.13 11.86
C TRP A 254 0.68 10.91 11.54
N ASN A 255 0.17 9.72 11.87
CA ASN A 255 0.86 8.46 11.57
C ASN A 255 0.98 8.24 10.05
N VAL A 256 -0.09 8.51 9.29
CA VAL A 256 -0.08 8.37 7.82
C VAL A 256 0.91 9.33 7.18
N VAL A 257 0.97 10.59 7.62
CA VAL A 257 1.92 11.56 7.07
C VAL A 257 3.35 11.27 7.52
N ALA A 258 3.55 10.76 8.74
CA ALA A 258 4.87 10.30 9.20
C ALA A 258 5.37 9.08 8.39
N GLU A 259 4.48 8.15 8.04
CA GLU A 259 4.81 7.01 7.18
C GLU A 259 5.13 7.45 5.74
N ASP A 260 4.34 8.38 5.19
CA ASP A 260 4.62 8.96 3.86
C ASP A 260 5.96 9.73 3.87
N LEU A 261 6.25 10.51 4.92
CA LEU A 261 7.55 11.15 5.12
C LEU A 261 8.68 10.11 5.10
N THR A 262 8.54 9.04 5.87
CA THR A 262 9.54 7.94 5.93
C THR A 262 9.77 7.33 4.55
N ARG A 263 8.69 7.11 3.78
CA ARG A 263 8.75 6.60 2.42
C ARG A 263 9.47 7.54 1.46
N GLN A 264 9.12 8.82 1.47
CA GLN A 264 9.78 9.81 0.62
C GLN A 264 11.24 10.01 1.02
N PHE A 265 11.54 10.01 2.32
CA PHE A 265 12.90 10.12 2.83
C PHE A 265 13.77 8.98 2.30
N CYS A 266 13.33 7.73 2.46
CA CYS A 266 14.03 6.57 1.93
C CYS A 266 14.26 6.68 0.41
N ASN A 267 13.21 7.03 -0.34
CA ASN A 267 13.28 7.16 -1.80
C ASN A 267 14.32 8.21 -2.24
N LEU A 268 14.35 9.38 -1.58
CA LEU A 268 15.31 10.45 -1.91
C LEU A 268 16.75 10.08 -1.57
N MET A 269 16.94 9.25 -0.55
CA MET A 269 18.26 8.73 -0.17
C MET A 269 18.70 7.50 -0.99
N GLY A 270 17.91 7.09 -1.99
CA GLY A 270 18.19 5.89 -2.79
C GLY A 270 18.08 4.58 -2.01
N GLN A 271 17.40 4.60 -0.86
CA GLN A 271 17.17 3.43 -0.03
C GLN A 271 15.76 2.87 -0.29
N SER A 272 15.60 1.55 -0.18
CA SER A 272 14.26 0.96 -0.16
C SER A 272 13.48 1.47 1.05
N PHE A 273 12.16 1.59 0.96
CA PHE A 273 11.31 1.88 2.13
C PHE A 273 11.28 0.68 3.09
N GLU A 274 11.04 -0.51 2.53
CA GLU A 274 11.09 -1.76 3.28
C GLU A 274 12.54 -2.17 3.56
N SER A 275 12.77 -2.81 4.71
CA SER A 275 14.08 -3.37 5.02
C SER A 275 14.42 -4.54 4.08
N PRO A 276 15.60 -4.54 3.42
CA PRO A 276 16.05 -5.69 2.63
C PRO A 276 16.03 -6.99 3.44
N LEU A 277 16.42 -6.94 4.72
CA LEU A 277 16.39 -8.12 5.59
C LEU A 277 14.97 -8.67 5.74
N SER A 278 14.00 -7.79 6.04
CA SER A 278 12.61 -8.18 6.26
C SER A 278 11.98 -8.75 4.98
N VAL A 279 12.26 -8.12 3.84
CA VAL A 279 11.83 -8.60 2.52
C VAL A 279 12.43 -9.96 2.19
N THR A 280 13.75 -10.14 2.40
CA THR A 280 14.44 -11.41 2.13
C THR A 280 13.91 -12.53 3.02
N ILE A 281 13.68 -12.27 4.31
CA ILE A 281 13.09 -13.25 5.24
C ILE A 281 11.67 -13.60 4.79
N ALA A 282 10.85 -12.62 4.42
CA ALA A 282 9.48 -12.84 3.95
C ALA A 282 9.45 -13.68 2.67
N ALA A 283 10.31 -13.38 1.69
CA ALA A 283 10.46 -14.18 0.47
C ALA A 283 10.93 -15.60 0.78
N GLY A 284 11.93 -15.74 1.67
CA GLY A 284 12.45 -17.02 2.14
C GLY A 284 11.36 -17.88 2.79
N PHE A 285 10.50 -17.27 3.62
CA PHE A 285 9.37 -17.95 4.24
C PHE A 285 8.36 -18.47 3.21
N GLN A 286 8.13 -17.74 2.12
CA GLN A 286 7.28 -18.22 1.02
C GLN A 286 7.93 -19.36 0.22
N GLY A 287 9.25 -19.32 0.01
CA GLY A 287 10.01 -20.35 -0.71
C GLY A 287 10.33 -21.61 0.09
N LEU A 288 10.29 -21.54 1.43
CA LEU A 288 10.70 -22.63 2.31
C LEU A 288 9.81 -23.90 2.20
N PRO A 289 8.46 -23.83 2.16
CA PRO A 289 7.64 -25.04 2.08
C PRO A 289 7.86 -25.86 0.79
N PRO A 290 7.94 -25.26 -0.42
CA PRO A 290 8.35 -25.98 -1.62
C PRO A 290 9.71 -26.66 -1.50
N LEU A 291 10.71 -25.97 -0.91
CA LEU A 291 12.04 -26.53 -0.69
C LEU A 291 12.00 -27.75 0.23
N LEU A 292 11.29 -27.67 1.35
CA LEU A 292 11.14 -28.79 2.29
C LEU A 292 10.44 -30.00 1.65
N LYS A 293 9.42 -29.78 0.81
CA LYS A 293 8.76 -30.86 0.06
C LYS A 293 9.72 -31.54 -0.92
N PHE A 294 10.48 -30.76 -1.68
CA PHE A 294 11.48 -31.28 -2.62
C PHE A 294 12.52 -32.15 -1.90
N MET A 295 12.93 -31.74 -0.70
CA MET A 295 13.87 -32.51 0.10
C MET A 295 13.35 -33.86 0.58
N THR A 296 12.08 -33.95 0.95
CA THR A 296 11.47 -35.24 1.30
C THR A 296 11.58 -36.22 0.13
N VAL A 297 11.43 -35.74 -1.11
CA VAL A 297 11.61 -36.55 -2.33
C VAL A 297 13.08 -36.93 -2.54
N MET A 298 14.02 -36.05 -2.21
CA MET A 298 15.47 -36.27 -2.38
C MET A 298 16.15 -36.97 -1.19
N ALA A 299 15.39 -37.45 -0.20
CA ALA A 299 15.92 -38.00 1.05
C ALA A 299 16.91 -39.17 0.86
N GLY A 300 16.76 -39.94 -0.23
CA GLY A 300 17.66 -41.04 -0.61
C GLY A 300 18.98 -40.61 -1.27
N LYS A 301 19.14 -39.33 -1.63
CA LYS A 301 20.27 -38.79 -2.41
C LYS A 301 20.95 -37.61 -1.71
N LYS A 302 21.23 -37.76 -0.41
CA LYS A 302 21.79 -36.68 0.45
C LYS A 302 23.11 -36.10 -0.05
N HIS A 303 23.98 -36.93 -0.63
CA HIS A 303 25.27 -36.48 -1.15
C HIS A 303 25.11 -35.58 -2.37
N GLU A 304 24.26 -35.98 -3.34
CA GLU A 304 23.91 -35.17 -4.51
C GLU A 304 23.26 -33.84 -4.09
N TRP A 305 22.40 -33.85 -3.05
CA TRP A 305 21.77 -32.63 -2.52
C TRP A 305 22.79 -31.62 -1.98
N ARG A 306 23.82 -32.08 -1.27
CA ARG A 306 24.84 -31.19 -0.68
C ARG A 306 25.80 -30.59 -1.70
N SER A 307 26.06 -31.30 -2.81
CA SER A 307 26.96 -30.82 -3.87
C SER A 307 26.25 -30.00 -4.96
N MET A 308 24.91 -30.00 -4.99
CA MET A 308 24.11 -29.23 -5.93
C MET A 308 24.18 -27.72 -5.66
N LYS A 309 24.83 -26.97 -6.55
CA LYS A 309 24.81 -25.49 -6.56
C LYS A 309 23.46 -24.91 -7.00
N GLN A 310 22.69 -25.65 -7.79
CA GLN A 310 21.38 -25.25 -8.30
C GLN A 310 20.39 -26.43 -8.21
N LEU A 311 19.09 -26.12 -8.13
CA LEU A 311 18.04 -27.14 -8.13
C LEU A 311 17.92 -27.78 -9.54
N PRO A 312 17.80 -29.11 -9.66
CA PRO A 312 17.69 -29.81 -10.95
C PRO A 312 16.43 -29.45 -11.73
N VAL A 313 15.37 -29.09 -10.99
CA VAL A 313 14.10 -28.62 -11.54
C VAL A 313 13.87 -27.23 -10.96
N PRO A 314 13.55 -26.21 -11.79
CA PRO A 314 13.08 -24.93 -11.29
C PRO A 314 11.86 -25.20 -10.42
N VAL A 315 11.98 -25.04 -9.11
CA VAL A 315 10.82 -25.08 -8.21
C VAL A 315 10.18 -23.72 -8.38
N PRO A 316 9.00 -23.60 -9.03
CA PRO A 316 8.35 -22.32 -9.18
C PRO A 316 7.94 -21.84 -7.80
N VAL A 317 8.68 -20.87 -7.28
CA VAL A 317 8.26 -20.10 -6.11
C VAL A 317 7.54 -18.89 -6.67
N GLU A 318 6.22 -18.95 -6.69
CA GLU A 318 5.38 -17.80 -7.03
C GLU A 318 5.49 -16.79 -5.87
N LEU A 319 6.50 -15.92 -5.95
CA LEU A 319 6.57 -14.74 -5.12
C LEU A 319 5.56 -13.72 -5.67
N GLY A 320 4.75 -13.14 -4.79
CA GLY A 320 3.79 -12.12 -5.17
C GLY A 320 4.44 -10.87 -5.77
N ARG A 321 3.63 -9.97 -6.32
CA ARG A 321 4.11 -8.73 -6.98
C ARG A 321 4.89 -7.82 -6.03
N GLU A 322 4.66 -7.95 -4.72
CA GLU A 322 5.35 -7.24 -3.65
C GLU A 322 6.86 -7.56 -3.57
N PHE A 323 7.33 -8.64 -4.19
CA PHE A 323 8.76 -9.00 -4.26
C PHE A 323 9.41 -8.64 -5.61
N GLN A 324 8.69 -7.95 -6.50
CA GLN A 324 9.18 -7.58 -7.82
C GLN A 324 9.77 -6.16 -7.81
N PHE A 325 11.02 -6.05 -7.37
CA PHE A 325 11.72 -4.75 -7.20
C PHE A 325 12.33 -4.20 -8.48
N HIS A 326 12.60 -5.05 -9.46
CA HIS A 326 13.24 -4.67 -10.71
C HIS A 326 12.52 -5.30 -11.91
N SER A 327 12.35 -4.51 -12.98
CA SER A 327 11.94 -5.05 -14.28
C SER A 327 13.13 -5.79 -14.88
N ILE A 328 13.21 -7.09 -14.61
CA ILE A 328 14.22 -7.96 -15.18
C ILE A 328 13.64 -8.64 -16.41
N PHE A 329 14.29 -8.47 -17.56
CA PHE A 329 13.98 -9.25 -18.75
C PHE A 329 14.87 -10.50 -18.78
N VAL A 330 14.26 -11.69 -18.78
CA VAL A 330 14.97 -12.95 -19.04
C VAL A 330 14.71 -13.32 -20.49
N CYS A 331 15.79 -13.46 -21.26
CA CYS A 331 15.67 -13.79 -22.67
C CYS A 331 15.07 -15.19 -22.83
N PRO A 332 13.96 -15.33 -23.57
CA PRO A 332 13.29 -16.62 -23.74
C PRO A 332 14.12 -17.67 -24.48
N VAL A 333 15.00 -17.23 -25.38
CA VAL A 333 15.86 -18.10 -26.18
C VAL A 333 17.08 -18.56 -25.40
N SER A 334 17.87 -17.63 -24.84
CA SER A 334 19.06 -18.02 -24.05
C SER A 334 18.72 -18.48 -22.63
N LYS A 335 17.53 -18.15 -22.12
CA LYS A 335 17.12 -18.33 -20.72
C LYS A 335 18.03 -17.60 -19.73
N GLU A 336 18.70 -16.55 -20.20
CA GLU A 336 19.61 -15.70 -19.41
C GLU A 336 18.99 -14.34 -19.17
N GLN A 337 19.27 -13.75 -18.00
CA GLN A 337 18.89 -12.38 -17.66
C GLN A 337 19.61 -11.37 -18.57
N SER A 338 18.89 -10.34 -19.02
CA SER A 338 19.48 -9.24 -19.78
C SER A 338 20.44 -8.41 -18.92
N THR A 339 21.53 -7.95 -19.52
CA THR A 339 22.52 -7.05 -18.91
C THR A 339 22.65 -5.77 -19.72
N GLU A 340 23.47 -4.81 -19.27
CA GLU A 340 23.75 -3.61 -20.07
C GLU A 340 24.46 -3.93 -21.39
N ASP A 341 25.35 -4.93 -21.38
CA ASP A 341 26.06 -5.43 -22.57
C ASP A 341 25.20 -6.34 -23.45
N ASN A 342 24.18 -6.97 -22.86
CA ASN A 342 23.21 -7.82 -23.55
C ASN A 342 21.76 -7.36 -23.28
N PRO A 343 21.39 -6.15 -23.76
CA PRO A 343 20.10 -5.56 -23.44
C PRO A 343 18.94 -6.28 -24.17
N PRO A 344 17.71 -6.14 -23.66
CA PRO A 344 16.52 -6.51 -24.41
C PRO A 344 16.39 -5.61 -25.64
N MET A 345 16.19 -6.24 -26.79
CA MET A 345 16.03 -5.59 -28.08
C MET A 345 14.62 -5.88 -28.61
N LEU A 346 13.90 -4.83 -28.97
CA LEU A 346 12.59 -4.95 -29.60
C LEU A 346 12.78 -5.20 -31.09
N MET A 347 12.21 -6.28 -31.60
CA MET A 347 12.19 -6.63 -33.02
C MET A 347 11.01 -5.94 -33.73
N SER A 348 11.04 -5.91 -35.07
CA SER A 348 9.96 -5.33 -35.89
C SER A 348 8.60 -6.01 -35.71
N CYS A 349 8.55 -7.27 -35.25
CA CYS A 349 7.32 -7.97 -34.88
C CYS A 349 6.83 -7.65 -33.45
N SER A 350 7.43 -6.68 -32.78
CA SER A 350 7.13 -6.25 -31.40
C SER A 350 7.42 -7.29 -30.31
N HIS A 351 8.08 -8.41 -30.63
CA HIS A 351 8.65 -9.30 -29.62
C HIS A 351 10.04 -8.83 -29.19
N VAL A 352 10.40 -9.13 -27.95
CA VAL A 352 11.66 -8.74 -27.34
C VAL A 352 12.55 -9.95 -27.16
N LEU A 353 13.83 -9.84 -27.53
CA LEU A 353 14.88 -10.83 -27.27
C LEU A 353 16.16 -10.11 -26.89
N CYS A 354 17.08 -10.78 -26.19
CA CYS A 354 18.38 -10.19 -25.89
C CYS A 354 19.24 -10.04 -27.15
N LYS A 355 20.04 -8.97 -27.20
CA LYS A 355 20.93 -8.64 -28.32
C LYS A 355 21.78 -9.82 -28.79
N GLN A 356 22.44 -10.52 -27.87
CA GLN A 356 23.27 -11.68 -28.21
C GLN A 356 22.47 -12.84 -28.81
N SER A 357 21.21 -13.02 -28.40
CA SER A 357 20.33 -14.04 -29.00
C SER A 357 19.96 -13.67 -30.43
N ILE A 358 19.67 -12.40 -30.69
CA ILE A 358 19.45 -11.87 -32.04
C ILE A 358 20.70 -12.06 -32.90
N ASP A 359 21.87 -11.67 -32.39
CA ASP A 359 23.14 -11.80 -33.11
C ASP A 359 23.45 -13.26 -33.45
N LYS A 360 23.22 -14.20 -32.52
CA LYS A 360 23.42 -15.64 -32.77
C LYS A 360 22.47 -16.18 -33.83
N MET A 361 21.19 -15.76 -33.83
CA MET A 361 20.23 -16.19 -34.84
C MET A 361 20.48 -15.55 -36.22
N SER A 362 21.08 -14.36 -36.25
CA SER A 362 21.43 -13.65 -37.49
C SER A 362 22.75 -14.10 -38.11
N LYS A 363 23.61 -14.82 -37.38
CA LYS A 363 24.99 -15.17 -37.82
C LYS A 363 25.08 -16.23 -38.93
N ASN A 364 23.98 -16.90 -39.29
CA ASN A 364 23.98 -17.93 -40.35
C ASN A 364 23.94 -17.38 -41.79
N GLY A 365 24.45 -16.16 -42.04
CA GLY A 365 24.58 -15.60 -43.38
C GLY A 365 23.27 -15.17 -44.06
N SER A 366 22.13 -15.28 -43.36
CA SER A 366 20.84 -14.77 -43.83
C SER A 366 20.62 -13.34 -43.32
N LYS A 367 20.20 -12.43 -44.21
CA LYS A 367 19.81 -11.06 -43.84
C LYS A 367 18.60 -11.02 -42.89
N THR A 368 17.84 -12.12 -42.84
CA THR A 368 16.63 -12.29 -42.02
C THR A 368 16.68 -13.54 -41.16
N PHE A 369 16.07 -13.50 -39.98
CA PHE A 369 15.84 -14.68 -39.14
C PHE A 369 14.38 -14.75 -38.67
N LYS A 370 13.92 -15.95 -38.32
CA LYS A 370 12.54 -16.14 -37.84
C LYS A 370 12.41 -15.83 -36.36
N CYS A 371 11.37 -15.12 -36.00
CA CYS A 371 11.02 -14.92 -34.60
C CYS A 371 10.62 -16.26 -33.94
N PRO A 372 11.10 -16.58 -32.73
CA PRO A 372 10.68 -17.78 -31.99
C PRO A 372 9.19 -17.78 -31.59
N TYR A 373 8.56 -16.61 -31.55
CA TYR A 373 7.20 -16.40 -31.07
C TYR A 373 6.15 -16.26 -32.16
N CYS A 374 6.57 -15.95 -33.38
CA CYS A 374 5.65 -15.67 -34.47
C CYS A 374 6.29 -16.00 -35.82
N PRO A 375 5.49 -16.21 -36.88
CA PRO A 375 6.01 -16.60 -38.19
C PRO A 375 6.70 -15.46 -38.95
N SER A 376 6.84 -14.28 -38.36
CA SER A 376 7.46 -13.11 -39.00
C SER A 376 8.97 -13.27 -39.17
N ASP A 377 9.46 -12.95 -40.37
CA ASP A 377 10.88 -12.79 -40.66
C ASP A 377 11.36 -11.41 -40.23
N ILE A 378 12.50 -11.36 -39.55
CA ILE A 378 13.05 -10.17 -38.92
C ILE A 378 14.34 -9.77 -39.62
N GLU A 379 14.41 -8.53 -40.11
CA GLU A 379 15.62 -7.96 -40.72
C GLU A 379 16.64 -7.54 -39.67
N SER A 380 17.90 -7.91 -39.90
CA SER A 380 19.04 -7.72 -38.98
C SER A 380 19.47 -6.26 -38.72
N THR A 381 18.78 -5.27 -39.30
CA THR A 381 19.14 -3.84 -39.22
C THR A 381 18.11 -2.97 -38.49
N GLN A 382 16.96 -3.53 -38.06
CA GLN A 382 15.84 -2.78 -37.46
C GLN A 382 15.56 -3.17 -36.01
N PHE A 383 16.51 -2.89 -35.10
CA PHE A 383 16.33 -3.17 -33.67
C PHE A 383 16.36 -1.89 -32.82
N GLY A 384 15.34 -1.70 -31.98
CA GLY A 384 15.32 -0.67 -30.96
C GLY A 384 15.84 -1.20 -29.63
N CYS A 385 16.72 -0.44 -28.96
CA CYS A 385 17.17 -0.78 -27.60
C CYS A 385 16.00 -0.58 -26.62
N GLY A 386 15.72 -1.57 -25.76
CA GLY A 386 14.62 -1.53 -24.79
C GLY A 386 14.61 -0.31 -23.86
N LYS A 387 15.76 0.34 -23.63
CA LYS A 387 15.82 1.62 -22.89
C LYS A 387 15.05 2.76 -23.59
N GLN A 388 14.94 2.75 -24.92
CA GLN A 388 14.06 3.68 -25.67
C GLN A 388 12.60 3.26 -25.62
N VAL A 389 12.30 1.96 -25.45
CA VAL A 389 10.94 1.44 -25.38
C VAL A 389 10.28 1.77 -24.04
N SER A 390 11.00 1.78 -22.91
CA SER A 390 10.44 2.28 -21.64
C SER A 390 10.11 3.78 -21.70
N ARG A 391 10.91 4.58 -22.41
CA ARG A 391 10.59 5.99 -22.67
C ARG A 391 9.42 6.11 -23.65
N ALA A 392 9.36 5.30 -24.71
CA ALA A 392 8.26 5.30 -25.67
C ALA A 392 6.94 4.81 -25.06
N ILE A 393 6.96 3.81 -24.18
CA ILE A 393 5.80 3.33 -23.40
C ILE A 393 5.38 4.40 -22.39
N ALA A 394 6.32 5.05 -21.69
CA ALA A 394 6.01 6.19 -20.85
C ALA A 394 5.38 7.34 -21.66
N PHE A 395 5.90 7.65 -22.85
CA PHE A 395 5.33 8.62 -23.77
C PHE A 395 3.95 8.17 -24.30
N LEU A 396 3.73 6.89 -24.59
CA LEU A 396 2.44 6.37 -25.04
C LEU A 396 1.41 6.38 -23.91
N CYS A 397 1.81 6.06 -22.67
CA CYS A 397 0.97 6.13 -21.49
C CYS A 397 0.63 7.58 -21.13
N ILE A 398 1.61 8.49 -21.21
CA ILE A 398 1.40 9.94 -21.03
C ILE A 398 0.52 10.48 -22.16
N TRP A 399 0.71 10.04 -23.40
CA TRP A 399 -0.13 10.44 -24.54
C TRP A 399 -1.55 9.90 -24.42
N LEU A 400 -1.75 8.63 -24.01
CA LEU A 400 -3.06 8.06 -23.75
C LEU A 400 -3.74 8.71 -22.54
N LEU A 401 -3.00 9.10 -21.50
CA LEU A 401 -3.50 9.89 -20.38
C LEU A 401 -3.88 11.31 -20.81
N LEU A 402 -3.06 11.98 -21.62
CA LEU A 402 -3.34 13.31 -22.16
C LEU A 402 -4.53 13.28 -23.13
N VAL A 403 -4.66 12.22 -23.94
CA VAL A 403 -5.81 12.00 -24.83
C VAL A 403 -7.07 11.72 -24.00
N ASN A 404 -7.00 10.94 -22.93
CA ASN A 404 -8.14 10.76 -22.02
C ASN A 404 -8.51 12.07 -21.29
N VAL A 405 -7.54 12.86 -20.86
CA VAL A 405 -7.76 14.18 -20.26
C VAL A 405 -8.36 15.15 -21.28
N LEU A 406 -7.88 15.17 -22.53
CA LEU A 406 -8.45 15.97 -23.61
C LEU A 406 -9.88 15.54 -23.96
N ILE A 407 -10.17 14.24 -24.00
CA ILE A 407 -11.52 13.71 -24.27
C ILE A 407 -12.49 14.01 -23.12
N THR A 408 -12.01 14.01 -21.87
CA THR A 408 -12.83 14.37 -20.68
C THR A 408 -12.95 15.88 -20.45
N SER A 409 -12.13 16.70 -21.12
CA SER A 409 -12.15 18.16 -21.03
C SER A 409 -12.91 18.84 -22.19
N VAL A 410 -13.52 18.07 -23.11
CA VAL A 410 -14.41 18.65 -24.12
C VAL A 410 -15.75 18.97 -23.48
N GLU A 411 -15.97 20.25 -23.19
CA GLU A 411 -17.29 20.77 -22.84
C GLU A 411 -18.35 20.37 -23.90
N PRO A 412 -19.59 20.07 -23.50
CA PRO A 412 -20.69 19.77 -24.43
C PRO A 412 -21.03 20.90 -25.42
N SER A 413 -20.40 22.08 -25.32
CA SER A 413 -20.62 23.24 -26.17
C SER A 413 -19.88 23.14 -27.54
N ALA A 414 -18.78 22.38 -27.62
CA ALA A 414 -17.94 22.33 -28.83
C ALA A 414 -18.50 21.43 -29.96
N VAL A 415 -19.39 20.49 -29.64
CA VAL A 415 -20.02 19.58 -30.63
C VAL A 415 -21.11 20.29 -31.45
N SER A 416 -21.60 21.45 -30.99
CA SER A 416 -22.61 22.26 -31.69
C SER A 416 -22.04 23.06 -32.86
N GLN A 417 -20.77 23.50 -32.79
CA GLN A 417 -20.17 24.33 -33.84
C GLN A 417 -19.59 23.54 -35.02
N ALA A 418 -19.33 22.23 -34.87
CA ALA A 418 -18.82 21.38 -35.95
C ALA A 418 -19.88 20.99 -37.01
N ARG A 419 -21.16 21.34 -36.83
CA ARG A 419 -22.24 21.04 -37.79
C ARG A 419 -22.38 22.04 -38.95
N LYS A 420 -21.64 23.15 -38.97
CA LYS A 420 -21.92 24.27 -39.90
C LYS A 420 -20.94 24.49 -41.06
N VAL A 421 -20.02 23.56 -41.33
CA VAL A 421 -19.13 23.65 -42.51
C VAL A 421 -19.25 22.37 -43.35
N ARG A 422 -20.38 22.24 -44.05
CA ARG A 422 -20.50 21.36 -45.22
C ARG A 422 -20.28 22.21 -46.47
N GLY A 423 -19.14 22.01 -47.11
CA GLY A 423 -18.90 22.53 -48.45
C GLY A 423 -17.47 23.01 -48.61
N LEU A 424 -16.57 22.09 -48.98
CA LEU A 424 -15.44 22.31 -49.87
C LEU A 424 -14.80 20.95 -50.21
N ARG A 425 -14.66 20.68 -51.50
CA ARG A 425 -14.07 19.46 -52.07
C ARG A 425 -12.55 19.61 -52.23
N ALA A 426 -11.89 18.46 -52.12
CA ALA A 426 -10.61 18.02 -52.72
C ALA A 426 -9.29 18.43 -52.03
N GLY A 427 -8.51 17.40 -51.68
CA GLY A 427 -7.07 17.50 -51.38
C GLY A 427 -6.47 16.44 -50.43
N ASN A 428 -6.30 15.21 -50.93
CA ASN A 428 -5.33 14.16 -50.51
C ASN A 428 -5.23 13.64 -49.05
N GLY A 429 -5.32 12.30 -48.92
CA GLY A 429 -4.43 11.48 -48.07
C GLY A 429 -4.87 11.11 -46.65
N TYR A 430 -5.55 11.99 -45.91
CA TYR A 430 -5.75 11.79 -44.46
C TYR A 430 -7.07 11.09 -44.04
N PHE A 431 -8.01 10.89 -44.96
CA PHE A 431 -9.32 10.31 -44.63
C PHE A 431 -9.35 8.76 -44.59
N SER A 432 -8.34 8.09 -45.13
CA SER A 432 -8.27 6.61 -45.13
C SER A 432 -8.08 6.02 -43.73
N LEU A 433 -7.38 6.73 -42.83
CA LEU A 433 -7.11 6.28 -41.46
C LEU A 433 -8.30 6.51 -40.51
N GLN A 434 -9.20 7.46 -40.80
CA GLN A 434 -10.40 7.69 -39.99
C GLN A 434 -11.53 6.72 -40.32
N VAL A 435 -11.64 6.25 -41.57
CA VAL A 435 -12.67 5.28 -41.97
C VAL A 435 -12.32 3.86 -41.47
N GLU A 436 -11.03 3.50 -41.44
CA GLU A 436 -10.55 2.24 -40.82
C GLU A 436 -10.77 2.25 -39.29
N ALA A 437 -10.49 3.37 -38.60
CA ALA A 437 -10.72 3.50 -37.16
C ALA A 437 -12.20 3.37 -36.77
N VAL A 438 -13.13 3.84 -37.62
CA VAL A 438 -14.58 3.67 -37.42
C VAL A 438 -15.04 2.23 -37.71
N ARG A 439 -14.32 1.48 -38.56
CA ARG A 439 -14.57 0.06 -38.80
C ARG A 439 -14.07 -0.82 -37.65
N THR A 440 -12.91 -0.51 -37.09
CA THR A 440 -12.36 -1.21 -35.91
C THR A 440 -13.14 -0.87 -34.64
N ALA A 441 -13.75 0.32 -34.55
CA ALA A 441 -14.69 0.66 -33.48
C ALA A 441 -16.00 -0.14 -33.54
N ARG A 442 -16.41 -0.63 -34.72
CA ARG A 442 -17.61 -1.49 -34.88
C ARG A 442 -17.37 -2.96 -34.56
N SER A 443 -16.13 -3.46 -34.54
CA SER A 443 -15.85 -4.83 -34.07
C SER A 443 -15.63 -4.93 -32.56
N LEU A 444 -15.65 -3.80 -31.85
CA LEU A 444 -15.61 -3.71 -30.37
C LEU A 444 -17.01 -3.52 -29.74
N ASP A 445 -18.09 -3.58 -30.53
CA ASP A 445 -19.47 -3.55 -30.04
C ASP A 445 -19.84 -4.77 -29.16
N GLY A 446 -19.06 -5.86 -29.22
CA GLY A 446 -19.21 -7.01 -28.33
C GLY A 446 -18.72 -6.79 -26.90
N ALA A 447 -17.81 -5.83 -26.68
CA ALA A 447 -17.26 -5.52 -25.35
C ALA A 447 -18.03 -4.41 -24.62
N TYR A 448 -18.87 -3.66 -25.34
CA TYR A 448 -19.74 -2.62 -24.77
C TYR A 448 -20.96 -3.19 -24.01
N HIS A 449 -21.37 -4.43 -24.29
CA HIS A 449 -22.51 -5.05 -23.61
C HIS A 449 -22.20 -5.55 -22.18
N TYR A 450 -20.94 -5.83 -21.84
CA TYR A 450 -20.56 -6.21 -20.47
C TYR A 450 -20.34 -5.02 -19.53
N CYS A 451 -19.84 -3.89 -20.05
CA CYS A 451 -19.69 -2.65 -19.26
C CYS A 451 -21.01 -1.86 -19.09
N SER A 452 -21.97 -2.00 -20.01
CA SER A 452 -23.30 -1.38 -19.87
C SER A 452 -24.18 -2.06 -18.79
N ALA A 453 -23.95 -3.33 -18.47
CA ALA A 453 -24.70 -4.04 -17.43
C ALA A 453 -24.28 -3.56 -16.02
N TYR A 454 -22.97 -3.36 -15.79
CA TYR A 454 -22.46 -2.86 -14.51
C TYR A 454 -22.83 -1.38 -14.25
N SER A 455 -22.85 -0.53 -15.29
CA SER A 455 -23.24 0.87 -15.15
C SER A 455 -24.74 1.04 -14.84
N ARG A 456 -25.61 0.15 -15.35
CA ARG A 456 -27.06 0.16 -15.02
C ARG A 456 -27.35 -0.38 -13.62
N VAL A 457 -26.63 -1.40 -13.15
CA VAL A 457 -26.75 -1.90 -11.78
C VAL A 457 -26.26 -0.86 -10.77
N ILE A 458 -25.17 -0.16 -11.06
CA ILE A 458 -24.65 0.92 -10.19
C ILE A 458 -25.58 2.15 -10.19
N LYS A 459 -26.20 2.50 -11.33
CA LYS A 459 -27.23 3.57 -11.37
C LYS A 459 -28.53 3.18 -10.66
N LEU A 460 -28.93 1.91 -10.67
CA LEU A 460 -30.08 1.43 -9.89
C LEU A 460 -29.81 1.44 -8.38
N ILE A 461 -28.59 1.09 -7.96
CA ILE A 461 -28.18 1.10 -6.54
C ILE A 461 -28.08 2.54 -6.00
N ILE A 462 -27.69 3.51 -6.85
CA ILE A 462 -27.63 4.92 -6.46
C ILE A 462 -29.03 5.58 -6.47
N SER A 463 -29.95 5.17 -7.35
CA SER A 463 -31.33 5.67 -7.36
C SER A 463 -32.23 5.09 -6.25
N LEU A 464 -31.82 4.00 -5.59
CA LEU A 464 -32.53 3.41 -4.45
C LEU A 464 -32.00 3.86 -3.07
N ARG A 465 -30.99 4.74 -3.03
CA ARG A 465 -30.41 5.25 -1.76
C ARG A 465 -30.55 6.76 -1.55
N PHE A 466 -31.08 7.49 -2.52
CA PHE A 466 -31.62 8.85 -2.34
C PHE A 466 -32.88 9.00 -3.21
N GLY A 467 -33.97 8.50 -2.65
CA GLY A 467 -35.36 8.66 -3.07
C GLY A 467 -36.21 8.43 -1.84
#